data_AF-A0A496WFC7-F1
#
_entry.id   AF-A0A496WFC7-F1
#
_cell.length_a   1.000
_cell.length_b   1.000
_cell.length_c   1.000
_cell.angle_alpha   90.00
_cell.angle_beta   90.00
_cell.angle_gamma   90.00
#
_symmetry.space_group_name_H-M   'P 1'
#
loop_
_entity.id
_entity.type
_entity.pdbx_description
1 polymer ?
#
loop_
_entity_poly.entity_id
_entity_poly.type
_entity_poly.pdbx_seq_one_letter_code
_entity_poly.pdbx_strand_id
1 'polypeptide(L)' 'MTLPEISINRHVLAWMLSALLVLFGLVSFDRIGVDRYPYIDVPMISVTTTLAGANPEIIDASITNLIETAVNA' A
#
# COMPACT_ATOMS: atom_id res chain seq x y z
N MET A 1 -8.18 42.11 -10.44
CA MET A 1 -8.74 41.02 -11.26
C MET A 1 -8.89 39.80 -10.36
N THR A 2 -10.11 39.46 -10.01
CA THR A 2 -10.40 38.30 -9.15
C THR A 2 -10.67 37.06 -10.02
N LEU A 3 -10.47 35.85 -9.47
CA LEU A 3 -10.75 34.58 -10.16
C LEU A 3 -12.18 34.51 -10.75
N PRO A 4 -13.24 34.94 -10.04
CA PRO A 4 -14.60 34.96 -10.60
C PRO A 4 -14.73 35.93 -11.78
N GLU A 5 -14.10 37.10 -11.70
CA GLU A 5 -14.17 38.15 -12.71
C GLU A 5 -13.51 37.73 -14.03
N ILE A 6 -12.41 36.98 -13.98
CA ILE A 6 -11.75 36.41 -15.17
C ILE A 6 -12.59 35.29 -15.80
N SER A 7 -13.15 34.40 -14.97
CA SER A 7 -14.00 33.30 -15.46
C SER A 7 -15.29 33.80 -16.10
N ILE A 8 -15.87 34.90 -15.61
CA ILE A 8 -17.05 35.54 -16.20
C ILE A 8 -16.65 36.31 -17.47
N ASN A 9 -15.58 37.10 -17.48
CA ASN A 9 -15.23 37.87 -18.69
C ASN A 9 -14.73 36.98 -19.85
N ARG A 10 -14.17 35.79 -19.56
CA ARG A 10 -13.71 34.81 -20.56
C ARG A 10 -14.38 33.44 -20.36
N HIS A 11 -15.69 33.39 -20.60
CA HIS A 11 -16.49 32.16 -20.52
C HIS A 11 -15.91 30.96 -21.30
N VAL A 12 -15.32 31.20 -22.48
CA VAL A 12 -14.71 30.13 -23.31
C VAL A 12 -13.52 29.49 -22.60
N LEU A 13 -12.70 30.28 -21.91
CA LEU A 13 -11.55 29.77 -21.14
C LEU A 13 -12.04 28.89 -19.99
N ALA A 14 -13.04 29.35 -19.24
CA ALA A 14 -13.60 28.60 -18.13
C ALA A 14 -14.16 27.25 -18.60
N TRP A 15 -14.89 27.23 -19.71
CA TRP A 15 -15.44 26.00 -20.28
C TRP A 15 -14.37 25.03 -20.78
N MET A 16 -13.33 25.54 -21.45
CA MET A 16 -12.20 24.70 -21.88
C MET A 16 -11.46 24.07 -20.71
N LEU A 17 -11.26 24.81 -19.63
CA LEU A 17 -10.57 24.31 -18.44
C LEU A 17 -11.40 23.24 -17.73
N SER A 18 -12.72 23.44 -17.62
CA SER A 18 -13.63 22.40 -17.14
C SER A 18 -13.64 21.16 -18.04
N ALA A 19 -13.69 21.35 -19.36
CA ALA A 19 -13.66 20.23 -20.32
C ALA A 19 -12.34 19.44 -20.23
N LEU A 20 -11.21 20.12 -20.02
CA LEU A 20 -9.92 19.47 -19.83
C LEU A 20 -9.90 18.60 -18.57
N LEU A 21 -10.46 19.10 -17.45
CA LEU A 21 -10.59 18.32 -16.21
C LEU A 21 -11.48 17.08 -16.39
N VAL A 22 -12.62 17.24 -17.07
CA VAL A 22 -13.53 16.12 -17.36
C VAL A 22 -12.87 15.07 -18.26
N LEU A 23 -12.15 15.51 -19.29
CA LEU A 23 -11.44 14.62 -20.21
C LEU A 23 -10.33 13.84 -19.51
N PHE A 24 -9.53 14.52 -18.68
CA PHE A 24 -8.53 13.84 -17.84
C PHE A 24 -9.17 12.84 -16.89
N GLY A 25 -10.31 13.20 -16.30
CA GLY A 25 -11.09 12.31 -15.43
C GLY A 25 -11.52 11.03 -16.15
N LEU A 26 -12.11 11.16 -17.34
CA LEU A 26 -12.53 10.02 -18.16
C LEU A 26 -11.36 9.10 -18.54
N VAL A 27 -10.25 9.67 -18.99
CA VAL A 27 -9.05 8.89 -19.36
C VAL A 27 -8.46 8.18 -18.15
N SER A 28 -8.45 8.84 -16.99
CA SER A 28 -7.91 8.26 -15.75
C SER A 28 -8.81 7.15 -15.22
N PHE A 29 -10.12 7.30 -15.36
CA PHE A 29 -11.10 6.30 -14.95
C PHE A 29 -10.97 4.99 -15.73
N ASP A 30 -10.75 5.06 -17.04
CA ASP A 30 -10.54 3.87 -17.88
C ASP A 30 -9.20 3.16 -17.59
N ARG A 31 -8.18 3.92 -17.19
CA ARG A 31 -6.82 3.40 -16.97
C ARG A 31 -6.53 2.97 -15.53
N ILE A 32 -7.43 3.21 -14.59
CA ILE A 32 -7.17 2.87 -13.19
C ILE A 32 -7.14 1.35 -13.02
N GLY A 33 -6.02 0.82 -12.53
CA GLY A 33 -5.90 -0.59 -12.19
C GLY A 33 -6.77 -0.91 -10.98
N VAL A 34 -7.58 -1.96 -11.08
CA VAL A 34 -8.36 -2.48 -9.95
C VAL A 34 -7.64 -3.69 -9.39
N ASP A 35 -7.14 -3.56 -8.17
CA ASP A 35 -6.61 -4.69 -7.42
C ASP A 35 -7.77 -5.45 -6.77
N ARG A 36 -7.80 -6.78 -6.98
CA ARG A 36 -8.84 -7.64 -6.40
C ARG A 36 -8.69 -7.83 -4.89
N TYR A 37 -7.50 -7.56 -4.38
CA TYR A 37 -7.17 -7.63 -2.98
C TYR A 37 -6.40 -6.37 -2.59
N PRO A 38 -6.65 -5.81 -1.40
CA PRO A 38 -5.81 -4.74 -0.90
C PRO A 38 -4.37 -5.23 -0.79
N TYR A 39 -3.42 -4.32 -0.97
CA TYR A 39 -2.02 -4.58 -0.65
C TYR A 39 -1.90 -4.77 0.86
N ILE A 40 -1.80 -6.03 1.30
CA ILE A 40 -1.64 -6.41 2.71
C ILE A 40 -0.17 -6.73 2.94
N ASP A 41 0.56 -5.82 3.59
CA ASP A 41 1.86 -6.13 4.16
C ASP A 41 1.64 -6.88 5.48
N VAL A 42 1.54 -8.22 5.40
CA VAL A 42 1.57 -9.04 6.62
C VAL A 42 2.99 -8.95 7.22
N PRO A 43 3.16 -8.35 8.42
CA PRO A 43 4.48 -8.26 9.03
C PRO A 43 4.93 -9.68 9.41
N MET A 44 5.88 -10.23 8.67
CA MET A 44 6.46 -11.55 8.90
C MET A 44 7.91 -11.40 9.33
N ILE A 45 8.25 -11.97 10.49
CA ILE A 45 9.63 -12.05 10.99
C ILE A 45 10.03 -13.52 10.97
N SER A 46 11.07 -13.86 10.21
CA SER A 46 11.60 -15.23 10.10
C SER A 46 12.86 -15.35 10.95
N VAL A 47 12.84 -16.26 11.92
CA VAL A 47 14.00 -16.59 12.76
C VAL A 47 14.45 -18.00 12.41
N THR A 48 15.72 -18.16 12.05
CA THR A 48 16.32 -19.47 11.72
C THR A 48 17.47 -19.74 12.67
N THR A 49 17.43 -20.88 13.35
CA THR A 49 18.49 -21.34 14.25
C THR A 49 18.96 -22.73 13.81
N THR A 50 20.25 -22.98 13.98
CA THR A 50 20.85 -24.28 13.64
C THR A 50 21.69 -24.78 14.81
N LEU A 51 21.52 -26.06 15.16
CA LEU A 51 22.32 -26.72 16.17
C LEU A 51 22.76 -28.10 15.64
N ALA A 52 24.02 -28.20 15.25
CA ALA A 52 24.58 -29.42 14.68
C ALA A 52 24.71 -30.52 15.75
N GLY A 53 24.22 -31.72 15.44
CA GLY A 53 24.33 -32.89 16.31
C GLY A 53 23.26 -32.98 17.42
N ALA A 54 22.27 -32.09 17.44
CA ALA A 54 21.15 -32.18 18.36
C ALA A 54 19.98 -32.95 17.74
N ASN A 55 19.30 -33.75 18.57
CA ASN A 55 18.04 -34.36 18.18
C ASN A 55 16.95 -33.29 18.02
N PRO A 56 15.97 -33.47 17.11
CA PRO A 56 14.89 -32.52 16.89
C PRO A 56 14.15 -32.12 18.16
N GLU A 57 13.95 -33.08 19.07
CA GLU A 57 13.25 -32.88 20.35
C GLU A 57 14.04 -32.01 21.33
N ILE A 58 15.37 -32.04 21.27
CA ILE A 58 16.24 -31.16 22.07
C ILE A 58 16.25 -29.74 21.49
N ILE A 59 16.25 -29.60 20.16
CA ILE A 59 16.19 -28.30 19.48
C ILE A 59 14.89 -27.58 19.85
N ASP A 60 13.76 -28.31 19.85
CA ASP A 60 12.46 -27.75 20.21
C ASP A 60 12.42 -27.28 21.67
N ALA A 61 12.79 -28.15 22.61
CA ALA A 61 12.72 -27.83 24.04
C ALA A 61 13.70 -26.72 24.47
N SER A 62 14.90 -26.69 23.87
CA SER A 62 15.99 -25.82 24.35
C SER A 62 16.11 -24.50 23.58
N ILE A 63 15.73 -24.48 22.30
CA ILE A 63 15.91 -23.30 21.42
C ILE A 63 14.57 -22.76 20.98
N THR A 64 13.74 -23.56 20.31
CA THR A 64 12.47 -23.08 19.73
C THR A 64 11.54 -22.54 20.80
N ASN A 65 11.27 -23.32 21.87
CA ASN A 65 10.40 -22.89 22.97
C ASN A 65 10.88 -21.60 23.65
N LEU A 66 12.19 -21.43 23.82
CA LEU A 66 12.75 -20.22 24.44
C LEU A 66 12.53 -18.99 23.55
N ILE A 67 12.75 -19.14 22.24
CA ILE A 67 12.55 -18.06 21.25
C ILE A 67 11.06 -17.71 21.13
N GLU A 68 10.18 -18.71 21.06
CA GLU A 68 8.73 -18.49 21.02
C GLU A 68 8.24 -17.77 22.27
N THR A 69 8.68 -18.19 23.46
CA THR A 69 8.31 -17.54 24.71
C THR A 69 8.81 -16.10 24.78
N ALA A 70 9.99 -15.82 24.25
CA ALA A 70 10.56 -14.47 24.24
C ALA A 70 9.88 -13.53 23.22
N VAL A 71 9.41 -14.07 22.09
CA VAL A 71 8.73 -13.28 21.04
C VAL A 71 7.24 -13.10 21.32
N ASN A 72 6.61 -14.00 22.07
CA ASN A 72 5.19 -13.96 22.44
C ASN A 72 4.91 -13.20 23.76
N ALA A 73 5.91 -12.49 24.32
CA ALA A 73 5.81 -11.70 25.54
C ALA A 73 5.43 -10.23 25.28
#